data_AF-A0A8J3JCL4-F1
#
_entry.id   AF-A0A8J3JCL4-F1
#
_cell.length_a   1.000
_cell.length_b   1.000
_cell.length_c   1.000
_cell.angle_alpha   90.00
_cell.angle_beta   90.00
_cell.angle_gamma   90.00
#
_symmetry.space_group_name_H-M   'P 1'
#
loop_
_entity.id
_entity.type
_entity.pdbx_description
1 polymer ?
#
loop_
_entity_poly.entity_id
_entity_poly.type
_entity_poly.pdbx_seq_one_letter_code
_entity_poly.pdbx_strand_id
1 'polypeptide(L)'
;MSKYEPLRWFLAGRPEDTREVRMSFAEIEGLVGSLPRSAREYRPWWANSALVQAQSWLAAGWSIDSVNLTAENVVFVRSRVRRRDTGSPVTVRPVEAQVGDVSRHEERSVRTTPHGPSAPVDHDGHDHTEAAVQAHVVTHLARDGWLIRRVTDTESREQGFDVLAEKAGRTLVVEAKGYPSRSYTDPRRAGETKPTSQATQARHWYSGALLKAVLTRDEHPAYEIAIALPDMPTYRSLHRRTAASLSLLQVGVLFVAPDGTVSVA
;
A
#
# COMPACT_ATOMS: atom_id res chain seq x y z
N MET A 1 -15.41 -8.09 0.51
CA MET A 1 -15.41 -7.74 -0.93
C MET A 1 -14.27 -6.77 -1.16
N SER A 2 -13.52 -6.93 -2.26
CA SER A 2 -12.39 -6.03 -2.56
C SER A 2 -12.90 -4.67 -3.02
N LYS A 3 -12.23 -3.58 -2.64
CA LYS A 3 -12.55 -2.21 -3.08
C LYS A 3 -12.66 -2.09 -4.61
N TYR A 4 -11.86 -2.85 -5.35
CA TYR A 4 -11.76 -2.79 -6.81
C TYR A 4 -12.67 -3.80 -7.54
N GLU A 5 -13.50 -4.54 -6.81
CA GLU A 5 -14.43 -5.53 -7.36
C GLU A 5 -15.46 -4.94 -8.35
N PRO A 6 -16.00 -3.71 -8.14
CA PRO A 6 -16.85 -3.06 -9.13
C PRO A 6 -16.15 -2.80 -10.48
N LEU A 7 -14.87 -2.41 -10.47
CA LEU A 7 -14.08 -2.21 -11.69
C LEU A 7 -13.88 -3.53 -12.45
N ARG A 8 -13.63 -4.63 -11.72
CA ARG A 8 -13.55 -5.98 -12.31
C ARG A 8 -14.83 -6.32 -13.06
N TRP A 9 -15.99 -6.16 -12.44
CA TRP A 9 -17.28 -6.49 -13.08
C TRP A 9 -17.58 -5.59 -14.27
N PHE A 10 -17.28 -4.29 -14.17
CA PHE A 10 -17.46 -3.35 -15.26
C PHE A 10 -16.68 -3.76 -16.52
N LEU A 11 -15.42 -4.16 -16.35
CA LEU A 11 -14.56 -4.61 -17.44
C LEU A 11 -14.96 -6.01 -17.97
N ALA A 12 -15.32 -6.94 -17.08
CA ALA A 12 -15.77 -8.27 -17.47
C ALA A 12 -17.07 -8.24 -18.30
N GLY A 13 -17.95 -7.27 -18.04
CA GLY A 13 -19.21 -7.09 -18.75
C GLY A 13 -19.11 -6.40 -20.12
N ARG A 14 -17.91 -6.06 -20.60
CA ARG A 14 -17.73 -5.49 -21.94
C ARG A 14 -17.99 -6.55 -23.03
N PRO A 15 -18.59 -6.18 -24.17
CA PRO A 15 -18.75 -7.07 -25.32
C PRO A 15 -17.43 -7.73 -25.75
N GLU A 16 -17.49 -8.97 -26.25
CA GLU A 16 -16.28 -9.76 -26.56
C GLU A 16 -15.40 -9.16 -27.66
N ASP A 17 -15.99 -8.38 -28.56
CA ASP A 17 -15.34 -7.67 -29.65
C ASP A 17 -14.66 -6.36 -29.19
N THR A 18 -14.97 -5.87 -27.98
CA THR A 18 -14.31 -4.70 -27.40
C THR A 18 -12.88 -5.06 -26.99
N ARG A 19 -11.90 -4.50 -27.71
CA ARG A 19 -10.46 -4.79 -27.47
C ARG A 19 -9.75 -3.76 -26.59
N GLU A 20 -10.28 -2.56 -26.52
CA GLU A 20 -9.73 -1.43 -25.78
C GLU A 20 -10.86 -0.71 -25.03
N VAL A 21 -10.59 -0.33 -23.78
CA VAL A 21 -11.46 0.55 -22.99
C VAL A 21 -10.59 1.64 -22.39
N ARG A 22 -10.88 2.89 -22.75
CA ARG A 22 -10.26 4.07 -22.13
C ARG A 22 -11.18 4.57 -21.03
N MET A 23 -10.62 4.80 -19.85
CA MET A 23 -11.35 5.35 -18.70
C MET A 23 -10.55 6.48 -18.08
N SER A 24 -11.22 7.55 -17.69
CA SER A 24 -10.68 8.57 -16.81
C SER A 24 -10.58 8.05 -15.38
N PHE A 25 -9.73 8.69 -14.56
CA PHE A 25 -9.64 8.39 -13.14
C PHE A 25 -10.96 8.66 -12.43
N ALA A 26 -11.68 9.72 -12.80
CA ALA A 26 -13.00 10.04 -12.27
C ALA A 26 -14.05 8.94 -12.54
N GLU A 27 -14.05 8.34 -13.74
CA GLU A 27 -14.94 7.21 -14.06
C GLU A 27 -14.60 5.97 -13.23
N ILE A 28 -13.31 5.71 -13.00
CA ILE A 28 -12.87 4.61 -12.14
C ILE A 28 -13.28 4.89 -10.69
N GLU A 29 -13.13 6.12 -10.21
CA GLU A 29 -13.55 6.52 -8.86
C GLU A 29 -15.05 6.41 -8.65
N GLY A 30 -15.84 6.68 -9.68
CA GLY A 30 -17.28 6.44 -9.67
C GLY A 30 -17.65 4.97 -9.43
N LEU A 31 -16.75 4.03 -9.72
CA LEU A 31 -16.94 2.61 -9.49
C LEU A 31 -16.38 2.13 -8.14
N VAL A 32 -15.17 2.54 -7.80
CA VAL A 32 -14.40 1.96 -6.68
C VAL A 32 -14.27 2.89 -5.46
N GLY A 33 -14.88 4.07 -5.52
CA GLY A 33 -14.60 5.17 -4.59
C GLY A 33 -13.28 5.87 -4.91
N SER A 34 -12.86 6.80 -4.06
CA SER A 34 -11.66 7.61 -4.30
C SER A 34 -10.42 6.75 -4.60
N LEU A 35 -9.72 7.08 -5.68
CA LEU A 35 -8.44 6.47 -5.99
C LEU A 35 -7.40 7.06 -5.05
N PRO A 36 -6.46 6.24 -4.57
CA PRO A 36 -5.36 6.78 -3.78
C PRO A 36 -4.54 7.74 -4.65
N ARG A 37 -3.94 8.75 -4.03
CA ARG A 37 -3.07 9.72 -4.71
C ARG A 37 -1.95 9.05 -5.52
N SER A 38 -1.47 7.89 -5.05
CA SER A 38 -0.46 7.10 -5.76
C SER A 38 -0.92 6.63 -7.14
N ALA A 39 -2.22 6.43 -7.38
CA ALA A 39 -2.78 6.19 -8.71
C ALA A 39 -2.60 7.41 -9.63
N ARG A 40 -2.56 8.63 -9.08
CA ARG A 40 -2.42 9.87 -9.85
C ARG A 40 -0.97 10.29 -10.08
N GLU A 41 -0.06 9.82 -9.25
CA GLU A 41 1.34 10.26 -9.26
C GLU A 41 2.31 9.23 -9.81
N TYR A 42 2.01 7.94 -9.64
CA TYR A 42 2.94 6.87 -9.97
C TYR A 42 2.37 5.95 -11.04
N ARG A 43 2.96 6.01 -12.24
CA ARG A 43 2.69 5.04 -13.32
C ARG A 43 2.78 3.57 -12.84
N PRO A 44 3.74 3.18 -11.97
CA PRO A 44 3.80 1.82 -11.43
C PRO A 44 2.56 1.34 -10.68
N TRP A 45 1.74 2.24 -10.11
CA TRP A 45 0.50 1.85 -9.45
C TRP A 45 -0.48 1.15 -10.42
N TRP A 46 -0.42 1.54 -11.70
CA TRP A 46 -1.19 0.95 -12.81
C TRP A 46 -0.51 -0.26 -13.46
N ALA A 47 0.62 -0.74 -12.93
CA ALA A 47 1.30 -1.88 -13.51
C ALA A 47 0.46 -3.17 -13.37
N ASN A 48 0.50 -4.00 -14.42
CA ASN A 48 -0.10 -5.34 -14.43
C ASN A 48 0.65 -6.27 -13.48
N SER A 49 0.28 -6.23 -12.20
CA SER A 49 1.02 -6.82 -11.09
C SER A 49 0.12 -7.67 -10.17
N ALA A 50 0.72 -8.24 -9.12
CA ALA A 50 0.00 -8.99 -8.09
C ALA A 50 -0.77 -8.09 -7.10
N LEU A 51 -0.70 -6.76 -7.25
CA LEU A 51 -1.40 -5.81 -6.38
C LEU A 51 -2.93 -5.96 -6.47
N VAL A 52 -3.63 -5.66 -5.37
CA VAL A 52 -5.09 -5.90 -5.24
C VAL A 52 -5.90 -5.14 -6.30
N GLN A 53 -5.51 -3.91 -6.64
CA GLN A 53 -6.14 -3.17 -7.74
C GLN A 53 -5.85 -3.84 -9.08
N ALA A 54 -4.61 -4.29 -9.32
CA ALA A 54 -4.23 -4.85 -10.60
C ALA A 54 -4.86 -6.22 -10.87
N GLN A 55 -5.01 -7.02 -9.81
CA GLN A 55 -5.77 -8.26 -9.85
C GLN A 55 -7.22 -8.04 -10.31
N SER A 56 -7.82 -6.88 -10.08
CA SER A 56 -9.21 -6.62 -10.49
C SER A 56 -9.39 -6.63 -12.01
N TRP A 57 -8.55 -5.91 -12.77
CA TRP A 57 -8.62 -5.91 -14.23
C TRP A 57 -8.03 -7.17 -14.84
N LEU A 58 -6.94 -7.71 -14.26
CA LEU A 58 -6.36 -8.98 -14.72
C LEU A 58 -7.33 -10.15 -14.60
N ALA A 59 -8.04 -10.28 -13.47
CA ALA A 59 -9.06 -11.30 -13.28
C ALA A 59 -10.32 -11.09 -14.14
N ALA A 60 -10.50 -9.90 -14.72
CA ALA A 60 -11.52 -9.63 -15.73
C ALA A 60 -11.05 -9.95 -17.16
N GLY A 61 -9.80 -10.39 -17.36
CA GLY A 61 -9.21 -10.64 -18.67
C GLY A 61 -8.68 -9.37 -19.36
N TRP A 62 -8.40 -8.31 -18.59
CA TRP A 62 -7.90 -7.02 -19.08
C TRP A 62 -6.52 -6.72 -18.50
N SER A 63 -5.73 -5.93 -19.21
CA SER A 63 -4.43 -5.43 -18.75
C SER A 63 -4.32 -3.94 -19.06
N ILE A 64 -3.55 -3.19 -18.29
CA ILE A 64 -3.18 -1.81 -18.64
C ILE A 64 -2.22 -1.85 -19.82
N ASP A 65 -2.59 -1.16 -20.90
CA ASP A 65 -1.70 -0.84 -22.03
C ASP A 65 -0.92 0.43 -21.74
N SER A 66 -1.64 1.50 -21.41
CA SER A 66 -1.04 2.80 -21.15
C SER A 66 -1.83 3.56 -20.09
N VAL A 67 -1.11 4.40 -19.35
CA VAL A 67 -1.69 5.37 -18.43
C VAL A 67 -1.16 6.75 -18.77
N ASN A 68 -2.01 7.76 -18.71
CA ASN A 68 -1.65 9.15 -18.79
C ASN A 68 -2.06 9.83 -17.48
N LEU A 69 -1.07 10.12 -16.63
CA LEU A 69 -1.30 10.75 -15.32
C LEU A 69 -1.73 12.22 -15.48
N THR A 70 -1.20 12.94 -16.46
CA THR A 70 -1.52 14.35 -16.69
C THR A 70 -2.95 14.54 -17.21
N ALA A 71 -3.37 13.68 -18.12
CA ALA A 71 -4.74 13.66 -18.64
C ALA A 71 -5.66 12.71 -17.86
N GLU A 72 -5.18 12.19 -16.72
CA GLU A 72 -5.89 11.33 -15.78
C GLU A 72 -6.74 10.24 -16.44
N ASN A 73 -6.14 9.48 -17.35
CA ASN A 73 -6.81 8.37 -18.00
C ASN A 73 -5.91 7.16 -18.15
N VAL A 74 -6.55 6.01 -18.25
CA VAL A 74 -5.91 4.72 -18.43
C VAL A 74 -6.60 3.97 -19.57
N VAL A 75 -5.80 3.21 -20.31
CA VAL A 75 -6.23 2.37 -21.41
C VAL A 75 -6.08 0.92 -20.98
N PHE A 76 -7.22 0.24 -20.86
CA PHE A 76 -7.29 -1.20 -20.68
C PHE A 76 -7.35 -1.88 -22.04
N VAL A 77 -6.57 -2.94 -22.24
CA VAL A 77 -6.64 -3.80 -23.42
C VAL A 77 -7.00 -5.22 -23.02
N ARG A 78 -7.81 -5.88 -23.85
CA ARG A 78 -8.25 -7.25 -23.60
C ARG A 78 -7.06 -8.19 -23.78
N SER A 79 -6.67 -8.87 -22.72
CA SER A 79 -5.54 -9.80 -22.74
C SER A 79 -5.90 -10.99 -23.64
N ARG A 80 -5.13 -11.20 -24.71
CA ARG A 80 -5.24 -12.39 -25.57
C ARG A 80 -4.63 -13.62 -24.89
N VAL A 81 -5.01 -13.88 -23.65
CA VAL A 81 -4.70 -15.16 -23.02
C VAL A 81 -5.81 -16.11 -23.45
N ARG A 82 -5.51 -16.97 -24.43
CA ARG A 82 -6.30 -18.18 -24.67
C ARG A 82 -6.47 -18.88 -23.32
N ARG A 83 -7.71 -19.18 -22.93
CA ARG A 83 -8.02 -20.09 -21.82
C ARG A 83 -7.07 -21.28 -21.92
N ARG A 84 -6.12 -21.39 -21.00
CA ARG A 84 -5.58 -22.71 -20.68
C ARG A 84 -6.66 -23.38 -19.85
N ASP A 85 -7.31 -24.35 -20.48
CA ASP A 85 -8.02 -25.40 -19.78
C ASP A 85 -7.08 -26.03 -18.76
N THR A 86 -7.38 -25.83 -17.48
CA THR A 86 -7.04 -26.79 -16.43
C THR A 86 -8.21 -26.85 -15.44
N GLY A 87 -9.11 -27.80 -15.71
CA GLY A 87 -9.63 -28.75 -14.73
C GLY A 87 -10.43 -28.24 -13.53
N SER A 88 -11.75 -28.32 -13.68
CA SER A 88 -12.79 -28.73 -12.71
C SER A 88 -12.89 -28.10 -11.31
N PRO A 89 -14.13 -27.80 -10.85
CA PRO A 89 -14.38 -27.09 -9.61
C PRO A 89 -14.27 -28.02 -8.39
N VAL A 90 -13.44 -27.65 -7.42
CA VAL A 90 -13.49 -28.23 -6.08
C VAL A 90 -14.69 -27.61 -5.35
N THR A 91 -15.71 -28.43 -5.12
CA THR A 91 -16.89 -28.08 -4.32
C THR A 91 -16.49 -27.93 -2.85
N VAL A 92 -16.54 -26.71 -2.31
CA VAL A 92 -16.40 -26.48 -0.86
C VAL A 92 -17.81 -26.42 -0.26
N ARG A 93 -18.14 -27.38 0.61
CA ARG A 93 -19.37 -27.40 1.40
C ARG A 93 -19.28 -26.38 2.55
N PRO A 94 -20.36 -25.70 2.93
CA PRO A 94 -20.35 -24.81 4.08
C PRO A 94 -20.38 -25.62 5.38
N VAL A 95 -19.52 -25.27 6.33
CA VAL A 95 -19.60 -25.71 7.73
C VAL A 95 -20.32 -24.62 8.51
N GLU A 96 -21.46 -25.00 9.09
CA GLU A 96 -22.26 -24.21 10.02
C GLU A 96 -21.46 -23.96 11.31
N ALA A 97 -21.35 -22.69 11.72
CA ALA A 97 -20.87 -22.32 13.05
C ALA A 97 -22.06 -21.78 13.85
N GLN A 98 -22.29 -22.43 14.99
CA GLN A 98 -23.38 -22.17 15.91
C GLN A 98 -23.23 -20.83 16.64
N VAL A 99 -24.39 -20.24 16.87
CA VAL A 99 -24.67 -19.01 17.62
C VAL A 99 -24.46 -19.24 19.12
N GLY A 100 -23.82 -18.27 19.78
CA GLY A 100 -23.78 -18.13 21.24
C GLY A 100 -23.85 -16.66 21.61
N ASP A 101 -25.02 -16.27 22.12
CA ASP A 101 -25.44 -14.96 22.65
C ASP A 101 -24.68 -14.60 23.94
N VAL A 102 -24.13 -13.37 24.02
CA VAL A 102 -24.10 -12.61 25.28
C VAL A 102 -24.37 -11.14 24.99
N SER A 103 -25.45 -10.69 25.61
CA SER A 103 -26.06 -9.37 25.54
C SER A 103 -25.33 -8.28 26.33
N ARG A 104 -25.42 -7.05 25.78
CA ARG A 104 -25.77 -5.75 26.42
C ARG A 104 -24.67 -4.86 27.03
N HIS A 105 -24.87 -3.56 26.77
CA HIS A 105 -24.28 -2.31 27.33
C HIS A 105 -23.04 -1.82 26.56
N GLU A 106 -22.96 -0.61 26.01
CA GLU A 106 -23.61 0.68 26.28
C GLU A 106 -23.54 1.57 25.02
N GLU A 107 -24.62 2.32 24.77
CA GLU A 107 -24.64 3.42 23.80
C GLU A 107 -23.76 4.57 24.31
N ARG A 108 -22.73 4.95 23.54
CA ARG A 108 -22.08 6.24 23.70
C ARG A 108 -21.89 6.92 22.35
N SER A 109 -22.71 7.93 22.15
CA SER A 109 -22.64 8.95 21.10
C SER A 109 -21.20 9.44 20.89
N VAL A 110 -20.63 9.19 19.71
CA VAL A 110 -19.42 9.86 19.24
C VAL A 110 -19.77 10.62 17.97
N ARG A 111 -19.64 11.94 18.08
CA ARG A 111 -19.82 12.91 17.00
C ARG A 111 -18.95 12.55 15.80
N THR A 112 -19.58 12.30 14.67
CA THR A 112 -19.00 12.37 13.34
C THR A 112 -18.40 13.75 13.10
N THR A 113 -17.07 13.83 12.94
CA THR A 113 -16.41 14.98 12.33
C THR A 113 -16.23 14.73 10.84
N PRO A 114 -16.62 15.67 9.97
CA PRO A 114 -16.44 15.52 8.53
C PRO A 114 -14.97 15.68 8.11
N HIS A 115 -14.64 14.86 7.13
CA HIS A 115 -13.47 14.85 6.25
C HIS A 115 -12.95 16.26 5.89
N GLY A 116 -11.65 16.49 6.08
CA GLY A 116 -10.92 17.71 5.71
C GLY A 116 -9.79 17.42 4.69
N PRO A 117 -9.37 18.41 3.90
CA PRO A 117 -8.76 18.22 2.58
C PRO A 117 -7.27 17.85 2.57
N SER A 118 -6.89 17.18 1.47
CA SER A 118 -5.58 16.96 0.81
C SER A 118 -4.29 17.53 1.43
N ALA A 119 -3.30 16.63 1.60
CA ALA A 119 -1.94 16.92 2.10
C ALA A 119 -1.06 17.73 1.12
N PRO A 120 -0.24 18.69 1.61
CA PRO A 120 0.68 19.46 0.79
C PRO A 120 1.93 18.62 0.47
N VAL A 121 2.48 18.84 -0.71
CA VAL A 121 3.81 18.35 -1.12
C VAL A 121 4.86 19.16 -0.36
N ASP A 122 5.84 18.48 0.28
CA ASP A 122 6.96 19.17 0.92
C ASP A 122 7.81 19.90 -0.12
N HIS A 123 8.50 20.97 0.28
CA HIS A 123 9.21 21.90 -0.61
C HIS A 123 10.36 21.27 -1.43
N ASP A 124 10.73 20.03 -1.16
CA ASP A 124 11.73 19.27 -1.89
C ASP A 124 11.13 18.59 -3.15
N GLY A 125 9.82 18.73 -3.39
CA GLY A 125 9.14 18.26 -4.62
C GLY A 125 8.86 16.76 -4.68
N HIS A 126 9.20 16.02 -3.61
CA HIS A 126 9.05 14.57 -3.53
C HIS A 126 8.05 14.16 -2.44
N ASP A 127 7.28 13.11 -2.73
CA ASP A 127 6.30 12.57 -1.80
C ASP A 127 6.95 11.50 -0.92
N HIS A 128 7.03 11.83 0.38
CA HIS A 128 7.59 10.97 1.42
C HIS A 128 6.50 10.32 2.28
N THR A 129 5.26 10.23 1.81
CA THR A 129 4.19 9.57 2.57
C THR A 129 4.46 8.08 2.76
N GLU A 130 3.85 7.51 3.80
CA GLU A 130 3.93 6.07 4.08
C GLU A 130 3.42 5.24 2.90
N ALA A 131 2.33 5.68 2.27
CA ALA A 131 1.76 5.03 1.09
C ALA A 131 2.72 5.02 -0.11
N ALA A 132 3.48 6.10 -0.34
CA ALA A 132 4.50 6.14 -1.40
C ALA A 132 5.64 5.17 -1.11
N VAL A 133 6.16 5.18 0.12
CA VAL A 133 7.21 4.24 0.57
C VAL A 133 6.76 2.79 0.37
N GLN A 134 5.55 2.45 0.82
CA GLN A 134 4.95 1.14 0.63
C GLN A 134 4.85 0.74 -0.84
N ALA A 135 4.38 1.64 -1.72
CA ALA A 135 4.26 1.37 -3.15
C ALA A 135 5.60 1.06 -3.81
N HIS A 136 6.66 1.82 -3.46
CA HIS A 136 8.00 1.59 -3.99
C HIS A 136 8.59 0.26 -3.49
N VAL A 137 8.43 -0.06 -2.21
CA VAL A 137 8.85 -1.35 -1.64
C VAL A 137 8.16 -2.51 -2.32
N VAL A 138 6.84 -2.45 -2.47
CA VAL A 138 6.09 -3.53 -3.13
C VAL A 138 6.56 -3.71 -4.58
N THR A 139 6.76 -2.61 -5.31
CA THR A 139 7.28 -2.65 -6.68
C THR A 139 8.67 -3.30 -6.73
N HIS A 140 9.56 -2.95 -5.81
CA HIS A 140 10.89 -3.52 -5.72
C HIS A 140 10.85 -5.02 -5.41
N LEU A 141 10.10 -5.43 -4.39
CA LEU A 141 9.95 -6.83 -4.00
C LEU A 141 9.37 -7.69 -5.13
N ALA A 142 8.32 -7.20 -5.80
CA ALA A 142 7.71 -7.90 -6.93
C ALA A 142 8.70 -8.07 -8.10
N ARG A 143 9.52 -7.04 -8.40
CA ARG A 143 10.59 -7.13 -9.42
C ARG A 143 11.69 -8.12 -9.04
N ASP A 144 12.00 -8.22 -7.75
CA ASP A 144 12.91 -9.23 -7.23
C ASP A 144 12.25 -10.62 -7.15
N GLY A 145 11.00 -10.80 -7.56
CA GLY A 145 10.34 -12.11 -7.62
C GLY A 145 9.71 -12.57 -6.30
N TRP A 146 9.46 -11.64 -5.37
CA TRP A 146 8.61 -11.91 -4.21
C TRP A 146 7.13 -11.91 -4.61
N LEU A 147 6.37 -12.84 -4.06
CA LEU A 147 4.92 -12.89 -4.15
C LEU A 147 4.32 -12.04 -3.04
N ILE A 148 3.67 -10.94 -3.40
CA ILE A 148 3.01 -10.05 -2.44
C ILE A 148 1.69 -10.69 -2.00
N ARG A 149 1.58 -11.05 -0.72
CA ARG A 149 0.40 -11.71 -0.14
C ARG A 149 -0.58 -10.74 0.47
N ARG A 150 -0.08 -9.69 1.14
CA ARG A 150 -0.89 -8.64 1.75
C ARG A 150 -0.18 -7.30 1.64
N VAL A 151 -0.98 -6.26 1.42
CA VAL A 151 -0.60 -4.85 1.52
C VAL A 151 -1.74 -4.19 2.26
N THR A 152 -1.47 -3.61 3.43
CA THR A 152 -2.52 -2.99 4.26
C THR A 152 -2.70 -1.54 3.81
N ASP A 153 -3.94 -1.08 3.64
CA ASP A 153 -4.21 0.32 3.32
C ASP A 153 -3.95 1.15 4.60
N THR A 154 -3.08 2.17 4.50
CA THR A 154 -2.69 3.07 5.59
C THR A 154 -3.89 3.78 6.26
N GLU A 155 -5.06 3.80 5.61
CA GLU A 155 -6.32 4.34 6.15
C GLU A 155 -7.12 3.31 6.97
N SER A 156 -6.90 2.01 6.74
CA SER A 156 -7.54 0.93 7.48
C SER A 156 -6.72 0.62 8.72
N ARG A 157 -7.28 0.86 9.91
CA ARG A 157 -6.70 0.46 11.21
C ARG A 157 -6.78 -1.07 11.42
N GLU A 158 -6.62 -1.86 10.37
CA GLU A 158 -6.58 -3.31 10.50
C GLU A 158 -5.28 -3.73 11.22
N GLN A 159 -5.39 -4.69 12.14
CA GLN A 159 -4.24 -5.24 12.85
C GLN A 159 -3.43 -6.12 11.90
N GLY A 160 -2.27 -5.63 11.43
CA GLY A 160 -1.39 -6.36 10.53
C GLY A 160 -0.11 -5.62 10.14
N PHE A 161 0.71 -6.29 9.33
CA PHE A 161 1.91 -5.74 8.70
C PHE A 161 1.54 -4.87 7.50
N ASP A 162 2.35 -3.85 7.20
CA ASP A 162 2.08 -2.97 6.06
C ASP A 162 2.26 -3.71 4.73
N VAL A 163 3.25 -4.60 4.65
CA VAL A 163 3.46 -5.54 3.54
C VAL A 163 3.81 -6.92 4.07
N LEU A 164 3.23 -7.97 3.48
CA LEU A 164 3.63 -9.36 3.65
C LEU A 164 3.94 -9.97 2.27
N ALA A 165 5.12 -10.53 2.12
CA ALA A 165 5.63 -11.10 0.87
C ALA A 165 6.29 -12.47 1.10
N GLU A 166 6.26 -13.33 0.07
CA GLU A 166 6.85 -14.67 0.12
C GLU A 166 7.77 -14.94 -1.07
N LYS A 167 8.91 -15.61 -0.83
CA LYS A 167 9.84 -16.03 -1.90
C LYS A 167 10.57 -17.30 -1.49
N ALA A 168 10.40 -18.38 -2.26
CA ALA A 168 11.11 -19.65 -2.05
C ALA A 168 11.04 -20.18 -0.60
N GLY A 169 9.85 -20.14 0.03
CA GLY A 169 9.63 -20.59 1.41
C GLY A 169 10.04 -19.58 2.49
N ARG A 170 10.55 -18.41 2.10
CA ARG A 170 10.84 -17.28 3.00
C ARG A 170 9.61 -16.38 3.08
N THR A 171 9.30 -15.89 4.28
CA THR A 171 8.25 -14.89 4.51
C THR A 171 8.90 -13.62 4.99
N LEU A 172 8.69 -12.52 4.27
CA LEU A 172 9.13 -11.19 4.62
C LEU A 172 7.92 -10.34 5.02
N VAL A 173 8.03 -9.69 6.17
CA VAL A 173 7.10 -8.64 6.59
C VAL A 173 7.82 -7.30 6.61
N VAL A 174 7.15 -6.26 6.13
CA VAL A 174 7.70 -4.90 6.08
C VAL A 174 6.78 -3.94 6.82
N GLU A 175 7.38 -3.14 7.71
CA GLU A 175 6.77 -1.97 8.30
C GLU A 175 7.25 -0.71 7.56
N ALA A 176 6.35 0.00 6.91
CA ALA A 176 6.65 1.25 6.20
C ALA A 176 6.40 2.45 7.10
N LYS A 177 7.24 3.48 7.01
CA LYS A 177 6.96 4.80 7.59
C LYS A 177 7.31 5.89 6.58
N GLY A 178 6.52 6.95 6.56
CA GLY A 178 6.80 8.15 5.76
C GLY A 178 7.80 9.11 6.43
N TYR A 179 7.85 10.35 5.96
CA TYR A 179 8.57 11.46 6.60
C TYR A 179 7.60 12.61 6.95
N PRO A 180 7.74 13.26 8.12
CA PRO A 180 6.81 14.30 8.55
C PRO A 180 6.91 15.54 7.67
N SER A 181 5.77 16.10 7.24
CA SER A 181 5.75 17.32 6.42
C SER A 181 6.11 18.58 7.20
N ARG A 182 6.65 19.60 6.52
CA ARG A 182 6.97 20.92 7.12
C ARG A 182 5.72 21.73 7.45
N SER A 183 4.70 21.64 6.59
CA SER A 183 3.46 22.42 6.69
C SER A 183 2.29 21.56 7.19
N TYR A 184 1.29 22.23 7.76
CA TYR A 184 0.03 21.60 8.11
C TYR A 184 -0.79 21.27 6.85
N THR A 185 -1.47 20.14 6.88
CA THR A 185 -2.43 19.73 5.86
C THR A 185 -3.72 20.56 5.88
N ASP A 186 -4.08 21.11 7.05
CA ASP A 186 -5.24 21.99 7.18
C ASP A 186 -4.96 23.35 6.50
N PRO A 187 -5.70 23.75 5.45
CA PRO A 187 -5.52 25.03 4.76
C PRO A 187 -5.64 26.23 5.70
N ARG A 188 -6.40 26.11 6.79
CA ARG A 188 -6.56 27.16 7.81
C ARG A 188 -5.29 27.43 8.59
N ARG A 189 -4.34 26.48 8.58
CA ARG A 189 -3.07 26.51 9.31
C ARG A 189 -1.86 26.51 8.37
N ALA A 190 -2.08 26.76 7.08
CA ALA A 190 -1.04 26.72 6.06
C ALA A 190 0.11 27.72 6.29
N GLY A 191 -0.14 28.80 7.07
CA GLY A 191 0.87 29.78 7.48
C GLY A 191 1.54 29.50 8.84
N GLU A 192 1.16 28.42 9.53
CA GLU A 192 1.72 28.08 10.84
C GLU A 192 2.93 27.15 10.72
N THR A 193 4.00 27.49 11.43
CA THR A 193 5.14 26.59 11.62
C THR A 193 4.75 25.50 12.62
N LYS A 194 4.94 24.22 12.27
CA LYS A 194 4.74 23.11 13.21
C LYS A 194 5.66 23.29 14.43
N PRO A 195 5.14 23.17 15.67
CA PRO A 195 5.92 23.44 16.88
C PRO A 195 7.05 22.42 17.09
N THR A 196 6.92 21.21 16.55
CA THR A 196 7.92 20.15 16.64
C THR A 196 8.70 20.03 15.35
N SER A 197 10.03 20.01 15.43
CA SER A 197 10.88 19.82 14.25
C SER A 197 10.57 18.49 13.52
N GLN A 198 10.76 18.47 12.20
CA GLN A 198 10.64 17.23 11.41
C GLN A 198 11.59 16.13 11.91
N ALA A 199 12.81 16.50 12.34
CA ALA A 199 13.78 15.54 12.85
C ALA A 199 13.31 14.86 14.14
N THR A 200 12.66 15.60 15.05
CA THR A 200 12.06 15.05 16.26
C THR A 200 10.90 14.11 15.93
N GLN A 201 9.99 14.53 15.05
CA GLN A 201 8.88 13.69 14.60
C GLN A 201 9.36 12.41 13.91
N ALA A 202 10.33 12.53 13.00
CA ALA A 202 10.94 11.39 12.31
C ALA A 202 11.59 10.42 13.31
N ARG A 203 12.28 10.93 14.36
CA ARG A 203 12.82 10.09 15.43
C ARG A 203 11.73 9.31 16.15
N HIS A 204 10.59 9.92 16.46
CA HIS A 204 9.45 9.20 17.05
C HIS A 204 8.91 8.11 16.12
N TRP A 205 8.77 8.40 14.84
CA TRP A 205 8.29 7.42 13.85
C TRP A 205 9.27 6.25 13.69
N TYR A 206 10.57 6.52 13.66
CA TYR A 206 11.62 5.51 13.63
C TYR A 206 11.57 4.61 14.87
N SER A 207 11.43 5.20 16.06
CA SER A 207 11.30 4.44 17.31
C SER A 207 10.06 3.54 17.32
N GLY A 208 8.93 4.03 16.78
CA GLY A 208 7.71 3.24 16.63
C GLY A 208 7.88 2.03 15.71
N ALA A 209 8.49 2.23 14.54
CA ALA A 209 8.77 1.15 13.60
C ALA A 209 9.76 0.12 14.17
N LEU A 210 10.80 0.59 14.88
CA LEU A 210 11.75 -0.29 15.55
C LEU A 210 11.07 -1.16 16.61
N LEU A 211 10.23 -0.57 17.46
CA LEU A 211 9.49 -1.32 18.47
C LEU A 211 8.57 -2.36 17.82
N LYS A 212 7.82 -1.98 16.78
CA LYS A 212 6.93 -2.90 16.07
C LYS A 212 7.71 -4.05 15.40
N ALA A 213 8.88 -3.77 14.82
CA ALA A 213 9.74 -4.79 14.23
C ALA A 213 10.25 -5.80 15.28
N VAL A 214 10.64 -5.32 16.47
CA VAL A 214 11.07 -6.20 17.58
C VAL A 214 9.91 -7.07 18.07
N LEU A 215 8.74 -6.49 18.31
CA LEU A 215 7.56 -7.26 18.74
C LEU A 215 7.17 -8.32 17.69
N THR A 216 7.21 -7.94 16.41
CA THR A 216 6.94 -8.87 15.29
C THR A 216 7.95 -10.02 15.24
N ARG A 217 9.21 -9.78 15.61
CA ARG A 217 10.26 -10.81 15.66
C ARG A 217 9.93 -11.89 16.67
N ASP A 218 9.46 -11.49 17.83
CA ASP A 218 9.10 -12.42 18.91
C ASP A 218 7.81 -13.19 18.57
N GLU A 219 6.83 -12.52 17.96
CA GLU A 219 5.58 -13.15 17.52
C GLU A 219 5.80 -14.12 16.34
N HIS A 220 6.73 -13.78 15.43
CA HIS A 220 7.00 -14.54 14.22
C HIS A 220 8.50 -14.82 14.01
N PRO A 221 9.12 -15.73 14.80
CA PRO A 221 10.57 -15.98 14.75
C PRO A 221 11.09 -16.47 13.39
N ALA A 222 10.22 -17.13 12.62
CA ALA A 222 10.53 -17.66 11.30
C ALA A 222 10.43 -16.62 10.16
N TYR A 223 9.91 -15.42 10.43
CA TYR A 223 9.76 -14.39 9.42
C TYR A 223 11.00 -13.50 9.36
N GLU A 224 11.32 -13.07 8.15
CA GLU A 224 12.21 -11.95 7.92
C GLU A 224 11.45 -10.64 8.12
N ILE A 225 12.11 -9.67 8.71
CA ILE A 225 11.49 -8.41 9.11
C ILE A 225 12.31 -7.27 8.53
N ALA A 226 11.63 -6.32 7.90
CA ALA A 226 12.25 -5.09 7.44
C ALA A 226 11.45 -3.86 7.84
N ILE A 227 12.16 -2.75 8.02
CA ILE A 227 11.57 -1.41 8.14
C ILE A 227 11.86 -0.66 6.83
N ALA A 228 10.82 -0.12 6.20
CA ALA A 228 10.96 0.71 5.01
C ALA A 228 10.80 2.20 5.33
N LEU A 229 11.77 3.00 4.89
CA LEU A 229 11.86 4.42 5.20
C LEU A 229 12.21 5.22 3.93
N PRO A 230 11.74 6.46 3.79
CA PRO A 230 12.26 7.36 2.78
C PRO A 230 13.73 7.67 3.08
N ASP A 231 14.50 7.87 2.02
CA ASP A 231 15.93 8.14 2.10
C ASP A 231 16.23 9.57 2.58
N MET A 232 16.13 9.76 3.89
CA MET A 232 16.30 11.05 4.54
C MET A 232 17.54 11.07 5.45
N PRO A 233 18.28 12.21 5.55
CA PRO A 233 19.46 12.31 6.41
C PRO A 233 19.21 11.89 7.86
N THR A 234 18.03 12.23 8.41
CA THR A 234 17.64 11.84 9.77
C THR A 234 17.52 10.33 9.92
N TYR A 235 16.84 9.63 9.00
CA TYR A 235 16.72 8.19 9.05
C TYR A 235 18.05 7.47 8.80
N ARG A 236 18.87 7.95 7.86
CA ARG A 236 20.23 7.41 7.67
C ARG A 236 21.09 7.55 8.92
N SER A 237 21.00 8.68 9.64
CA SER A 237 21.73 8.90 10.89
C SER A 237 21.25 7.96 12.00
N LEU A 238 19.92 7.80 12.16
CA LEU A 238 19.33 6.90 13.14
C LEU A 238 19.69 5.43 12.86
N HIS A 239 19.60 5.00 11.59
CA HIS A 239 20.02 3.67 11.15
C HIS A 239 21.49 3.41 11.52
N ARG A 240 22.42 4.30 11.14
CA ARG A 240 23.85 4.14 11.45
C ARG A 240 24.12 3.96 12.95
N ARG A 241 23.38 4.67 13.80
CA ARG A 241 23.51 4.60 15.26
C ARG A 241 22.89 3.34 15.87
N THR A 242 22.02 2.65 15.15
CA THR A 242 21.28 1.47 15.62
C THR A 242 21.59 0.19 14.82
N ALA A 243 22.45 0.29 13.80
CA ALA A 243 22.76 -0.79 12.86
C ALA A 243 23.22 -2.08 13.56
N ALA A 244 24.12 -1.99 14.54
CA ALA A 244 24.59 -3.16 15.28
C ALA A 244 23.43 -3.90 15.99
N SER A 245 22.50 -3.17 16.60
CA SER A 245 21.32 -3.76 17.25
C SER A 245 20.36 -4.35 16.24
N LEU A 246 20.11 -3.66 15.12
CA LEU A 246 19.26 -4.15 14.03
C LEU A 246 19.82 -5.45 13.42
N SER A 247 21.13 -5.53 13.18
CA SER A 247 21.79 -6.75 12.71
C SER A 247 21.63 -7.91 13.70
N LEU A 248 21.83 -7.67 15.00
CA LEU A 248 21.64 -8.71 16.03
C LEU A 248 20.19 -9.20 16.10
N LEU A 249 19.24 -8.28 15.93
CA LEU A 249 17.81 -8.60 15.90
C LEU A 249 17.35 -9.17 14.55
N GLN A 250 18.22 -9.20 13.53
CA GLN A 250 17.91 -9.62 12.17
C GLN A 250 16.75 -8.81 11.55
N VAL A 251 16.73 -7.50 11.82
CA VAL A 251 15.78 -6.55 11.23
C VAL A 251 16.50 -5.78 10.12
N GLY A 252 16.05 -5.97 8.88
CA GLY A 252 16.57 -5.24 7.72
C GLY A 252 16.01 -3.82 7.62
N VAL A 253 16.69 -2.95 6.88
CA VAL A 253 16.18 -1.61 6.56
C VAL A 253 16.20 -1.40 5.04
N LEU A 254 15.06 -0.95 4.51
CA LEU A 254 14.89 -0.58 3.11
C LEU A 254 14.79 0.94 3.02
N PHE A 255 15.68 1.58 2.27
CA PHE A 255 15.59 3.01 1.96
C PHE A 255 14.98 3.23 0.59
N VAL A 256 13.99 4.12 0.52
CA VAL A 256 13.34 4.55 -0.72
C VAL A 256 13.88 5.93 -1.11
N ALA A 257 14.68 5.98 -2.16
CA ALA A 257 15.23 7.20 -2.71
C ALA A 257 14.14 8.07 -3.38
N PRO A 258 14.39 9.37 -3.61
CA PRO A 258 13.41 10.27 -4.22
C PRO A 258 12.94 9.87 -5.63
N ASP A 259 13.74 9.10 -6.36
CA ASP A 259 13.41 8.54 -7.68
C ASP A 259 12.61 7.21 -7.58
N GLY A 260 12.31 6.76 -6.37
CA GLY A 260 11.61 5.51 -6.09
C GLY A 260 12.51 4.27 -6.08
N THR A 261 13.82 4.43 -6.22
CA THR A 261 14.78 3.32 -6.09
C THR A 261 14.80 2.83 -4.64
N VAL A 262 14.75 1.51 -4.46
CA VAL A 262 14.80 0.89 -3.13
C VAL A 262 16.16 0.22 -2.94
N SER A 263 16.85 0.57 -1.85
CA SER A 263 18.13 -0.03 -1.47
C SER A 263 18.04 -0.70 -0.10
N VAL A 264 18.66 -1.86 0.04
CA VAL A 264 18.82 -2.56 1.33
C VAL A 264 20.06 -2.03 2.04
N ALA A 265 19.96 -1.77 3.35
CA ALA A 265 21.05 -1.28 4.18
C ALA A 265 21.59 -2.32 5.17
#